data_AF-A0A5M4D4L7-F1
#
_entry.id   AF-A0A5M4D4L7-F1
#
_cell.length_a   1.000
_cell.length_b   1.000
_cell.length_c   1.000
_cell.angle_alpha   90.00
_cell.angle_beta   90.00
_cell.angle_gamma   90.00
#
_symmetry.space_group_name_H-M   'P 1'
#
loop_
_entity.id
_entity.type
_entity.pdbx_description
1 polymer ?
#
loop_
_entity_poly.entity_id
_entity_poly.type
_entity_poly.pdbx_seq_one_letter_code
_entity_poly.pdbx_strand_id
1 'polypeptide(L)'
;MSDSAVLQRYVTGRESRLAVSDEHGDGDACDDLGPFGWLRGIRERAVMLELRRKDGSMLAIGYGWIERVAFDPSEGITLSIGGQKVRIKGRNLNAELRPSVSLFEGITRHRVPWIREADRSTALTAGDNDTVIDAIEW
;
A
#
# COMPACT_ATOMS: atom_id res chain seq x y z
N MET A 1 -21.87 -55.44 -8.33
CA MET A 1 -21.65 -53.98 -8.34
C MET A 1 -21.53 -53.56 -9.79
N SER A 2 -22.41 -52.69 -10.28
CA SER A 2 -22.52 -52.37 -11.70
C SER A 2 -21.46 -51.35 -12.13
N ASP A 3 -20.81 -51.58 -13.27
CA ASP A 3 -19.77 -50.72 -13.89
C ASP A 3 -20.19 -49.25 -14.07
N SER A 4 -21.49 -48.99 -14.10
CA SER A 4 -22.05 -47.63 -14.16
C SER A 4 -21.73 -46.79 -12.90
N ALA A 5 -21.63 -47.43 -11.73
CA ALA A 5 -21.29 -46.75 -10.47
C ALA A 5 -19.81 -46.34 -10.40
N VAL A 6 -18.93 -47.04 -11.10
CA VAL A 6 -17.49 -46.72 -11.17
C VAL A 6 -17.28 -45.54 -12.12
N LEU A 7 -17.95 -45.53 -13.27
CA LEU A 7 -17.88 -44.43 -14.25
C LEU A 7 -18.44 -43.11 -13.69
N GLN A 8 -19.54 -43.13 -12.93
CA GLN A 8 -20.07 -41.92 -12.29
C GLN A 8 -19.08 -41.29 -11.30
N ARG A 9 -18.27 -42.09 -10.61
CA ARG A 9 -17.28 -41.63 -9.63
C ARG A 9 -16.06 -40.95 -10.28
N TYR A 10 -15.75 -41.31 -11.53
CA TYR A 10 -14.69 -40.64 -12.31
C TYR A 10 -15.14 -39.34 -12.97
N VAL A 11 -16.43 -39.21 -13.33
CA VAL A 11 -16.98 -37.97 -13.92
C VAL A 11 -17.16 -36.88 -12.85
N THR A 12 -17.71 -37.22 -11.67
CA THR A 12 -17.86 -36.27 -10.55
C THR A 12 -16.51 -35.85 -9.93
N GLY A 13 -15.50 -36.73 -9.94
CA GLY A 13 -14.16 -36.42 -9.44
C GLY A 13 -13.31 -35.56 -10.38
N ARG A 14 -13.64 -35.49 -11.68
CA ARG A 14 -12.90 -34.69 -12.67
C ARG A 14 -13.46 -33.28 -12.80
N GLU A 15 -14.78 -33.10 -12.66
CA GLU A 15 -15.41 -31.78 -12.62
C GLU A 15 -15.12 -31.03 -11.31
N SER A 16 -14.97 -31.74 -10.18
CA SER A 16 -14.54 -31.11 -8.92
C SER A 16 -13.04 -30.75 -8.86
N ARG A 17 -12.23 -31.19 -9.83
CA ARG A 17 -10.79 -30.82 -9.95
C ARG A 17 -10.50 -29.79 -11.04
N LEU A 18 -11.50 -29.43 -11.85
CA LEU A 18 -11.39 -28.41 -12.90
C LEU A 18 -12.28 -27.19 -12.65
N ALA A 19 -12.93 -27.12 -11.47
CA ALA A 19 -13.71 -25.98 -11.01
C ALA A 19 -13.19 -25.42 -9.67
N VAL A 20 -11.88 -25.51 -9.44
CA VAL A 20 -11.19 -24.40 -8.77
C VAL A 20 -10.55 -23.63 -9.91
N SER A 21 -11.36 -22.82 -10.58
CA SER A 21 -10.81 -21.65 -11.23
C SER A 21 -9.94 -20.98 -10.18
N ASP A 22 -8.67 -20.77 -10.51
CA ASP A 22 -7.83 -19.77 -9.88
C ASP A 22 -8.53 -18.41 -10.07
N GLU A 23 -9.59 -18.19 -9.31
CA GLU A 23 -9.84 -16.91 -8.69
C GLU A 23 -8.83 -16.79 -7.54
N HIS A 24 -7.54 -16.80 -7.88
CA HIS A 24 -6.68 -15.77 -7.33
C HIS A 24 -7.26 -14.45 -7.86
N GLY A 25 -8.39 -14.04 -7.27
CA GLY A 25 -8.54 -12.66 -6.91
C GLY A 25 -7.38 -12.36 -5.98
N ASP A 26 -6.20 -12.15 -6.55
CA ASP A 26 -5.20 -11.23 -6.03
C ASP A 26 -5.83 -9.84 -6.14
N GLY A 27 -6.96 -9.69 -5.43
CA GLY A 27 -7.67 -8.45 -5.29
C GLY A 27 -6.77 -7.64 -4.41
N ASP A 28 -5.91 -6.86 -5.07
CA ASP A 28 -4.85 -6.02 -4.53
C ASP A 28 -4.96 -5.93 -3.00
N ALA A 29 -4.10 -6.66 -2.30
CA ALA A 29 -4.09 -6.72 -0.83
C ALA A 29 -3.92 -5.31 -0.20
N CYS A 30 -3.62 -4.33 -1.04
CA CYS A 30 -3.49 -2.92 -0.80
C CYS A 30 -4.64 -2.14 -1.47
N ASP A 31 -5.29 -1.22 -0.74
CA ASP A 31 -6.04 -0.14 -1.37
C ASP A 31 -5.06 0.88 -1.98
N ASP A 32 -5.31 1.33 -3.20
CA ASP A 32 -4.71 2.56 -3.72
C ASP A 32 -5.56 3.75 -3.26
N LEU A 33 -5.00 4.59 -2.37
CA LEU A 33 -5.68 5.77 -1.87
C LEU A 33 -5.32 7.04 -2.65
N GLY A 34 -4.49 6.94 -3.68
CA GLY A 34 -3.90 8.03 -4.45
C GLY A 34 -2.45 8.27 -4.04
N PRO A 35 -2.18 9.07 -3.00
CA PRO A 35 -0.81 9.38 -2.57
C PRO A 35 -0.07 8.21 -1.92
N PHE A 36 -0.77 7.19 -1.42
CA PHE A 36 -0.16 6.04 -0.76
C PHE A 36 -1.06 4.80 -0.82
N GLY A 37 -0.44 3.65 -0.61
CA GLY A 37 -1.13 2.37 -0.49
C GLY A 37 -1.58 2.07 0.95
N TRP A 38 -2.62 1.27 1.13
CA TRP A 38 -3.08 0.82 2.44
C TRP A 38 -3.42 -0.67 2.50
N LEU A 39 -2.71 -1.44 3.31
CA LEU A 39 -3.03 -2.87 3.52
C LEU A 39 -4.40 -3.04 4.18
N ARG A 40 -5.23 -3.98 3.70
CA ARG A 40 -6.59 -4.22 4.22
C ARG A 40 -6.63 -5.16 5.44
N GLY A 41 -5.83 -6.22 5.48
CA GLY A 41 -5.91 -7.24 6.54
C GLY A 41 -5.38 -6.77 7.89
N ILE A 42 -6.08 -6.97 9.00
CA ILE A 42 -5.74 -6.41 10.34
C ILE A 42 -4.33 -6.79 10.82
N ARG A 43 -3.88 -8.00 10.47
CA ARG A 43 -2.55 -8.54 10.84
C ARG A 43 -1.47 -8.23 9.81
N GLU A 44 -1.84 -7.76 8.63
CA GLU A 44 -0.89 -7.46 7.57
C GLU A 44 0.00 -6.28 7.94
N ARG A 45 1.29 -6.42 7.64
CA ARG A 45 2.32 -5.41 7.86
C ARG A 45 3.25 -5.42 6.66
N ALA A 46 3.53 -4.25 6.13
CA ALA A 46 4.53 -4.07 5.10
C ALA A 46 5.92 -4.31 5.71
N VAL A 47 6.75 -5.09 5.00
CA VAL A 47 8.16 -5.29 5.37
C VAL A 47 9.03 -4.13 4.85
N MET A 48 8.69 -3.63 3.66
CA MET A 48 9.33 -2.51 2.98
C MET A 48 8.33 -1.38 2.80
N LEU A 49 8.83 -0.14 2.86
CA LEU A 49 8.14 1.07 2.45
C LEU A 49 8.76 1.56 1.15
N GLU A 50 8.01 1.52 0.06
CA GLU A 50 8.43 2.08 -1.22
C GLU A 50 8.14 3.58 -1.30
N LEU A 51 9.11 4.34 -1.76
CA LEU A 51 9.03 5.77 -2.00
C LEU A 51 9.19 6.01 -3.50
N ARG A 52 8.17 6.54 -4.14
CA ARG A 52 8.09 6.66 -5.59
C ARG A 52 8.08 8.14 -5.99
N ARG A 53 9.17 8.61 -6.60
CA ARG A 53 9.24 9.97 -7.16
C ARG A 53 8.54 10.03 -8.51
N LYS A 54 8.08 11.23 -8.87
CA LYS A 54 7.43 11.48 -10.17
C LYS A 54 8.40 11.39 -11.36
N ASP A 55 9.70 11.44 -11.10
CA ASP A 55 10.75 11.20 -12.11
C ASP A 55 10.95 9.70 -12.44
N GLY A 56 10.20 8.81 -11.77
CA GLY A 56 10.26 7.37 -11.94
C GLY A 56 11.28 6.67 -11.06
N SER A 57 12.10 7.41 -10.31
CA SER A 57 13.02 6.81 -9.33
C SER A 57 12.26 6.28 -8.12
N MET A 58 12.76 5.18 -7.57
CA MET A 58 12.16 4.51 -6.42
C MET A 58 13.22 4.15 -5.38
N LEU A 59 12.86 4.29 -4.11
CA LEU A 59 13.65 3.84 -2.97
C LEU A 59 12.76 2.98 -2.08
N ALA A 60 13.18 1.75 -1.77
CA ALA A 60 12.49 0.89 -0.83
C ALA A 60 13.28 0.79 0.49
N ILE A 61 12.62 1.09 1.60
CA ILE A 61 13.24 1.14 2.92
C ILE A 61 12.60 0.08 3.81
N GLY A 62 13.41 -0.76 4.46
CA GLY A 62 12.86 -1.73 5.38
C GLY A 62 12.28 -1.04 6.61
N TYR A 63 11.02 -1.34 6.94
CA TYR A 63 10.34 -0.76 8.10
C TYR A 63 11.11 -1.00 9.41
N GLY A 64 11.78 -2.15 9.53
CA GLY A 64 12.63 -2.49 10.69
C GLY A 64 13.87 -1.60 10.86
N TRP A 65 14.21 -0.77 9.88
CA TRP A 65 15.35 0.16 9.91
C TRP A 65 14.92 1.62 10.14
N ILE A 66 13.62 1.90 10.20
CA ILE A 66 13.13 3.24 10.51
C ILE A 66 13.22 3.46 12.03
N GLU A 67 14.19 4.27 12.44
CA GLU A 67 14.45 4.57 13.86
C GLU A 67 13.42 5.53 14.44
N ARG A 68 12.94 6.47 13.61
CA ARG A 68 12.00 7.50 14.04
C ARG A 68 11.18 8.03 12.87
N VAL A 69 9.90 8.24 13.14
CA VAL A 69 8.96 8.98 12.28
C VAL A 69 8.53 10.23 13.02
N ALA A 70 8.64 11.40 12.40
CA ALA A 70 8.24 12.68 13.00
C ALA A 70 7.40 13.48 12.00
N PHE A 71 6.33 14.11 12.47
CA PHE A 71 5.51 15.02 11.68
C PHE A 71 5.67 16.44 12.20
N ASP A 72 5.95 17.36 11.28
CA ASP A 72 5.93 18.80 11.52
C ASP A 72 5.06 19.45 10.43
N PRO A 73 4.01 20.22 10.78
CA PRO A 73 3.09 20.80 9.79
C PRO A 73 3.75 21.72 8.77
N SER A 74 4.87 22.37 9.09
CA SER A 74 5.57 23.30 8.20
C SER A 74 6.52 22.60 7.22
N GLU A 75 6.73 21.31 7.42
CA GLU A 75 7.95 20.62 7.02
C GLU A 75 7.66 19.21 6.47
N GLY A 76 6.55 18.62 6.88
CA GLY A 76 6.08 17.30 6.49
C GLY A 76 6.58 16.16 7.39
N ILE A 77 6.57 14.94 6.86
CA ILE A 77 6.96 13.74 7.60
C ILE A 77 8.45 13.47 7.38
N THR A 78 9.20 13.28 8.46
CA THR A 78 10.61 12.84 8.44
C THR A 78 10.73 11.40 8.89
N LEU A 79 11.41 10.58 8.09
CA LEU A 79 11.87 9.24 8.46
C LEU A 79 13.37 9.32 8.76
N SER A 80 13.79 8.90 9.97
CA SER A 80 15.21 8.79 10.33
C SER A 80 15.64 7.33 10.20
N ILE A 81 16.68 7.06 9.39
CA ILE A 81 17.11 5.70 9.02
C ILE A 81 18.64 5.67 8.97
N GLY A 82 19.31 5.03 9.94
CA GLY A 82 20.76 4.80 9.88
C GLY A 82 21.58 6.08 9.70
N GLY A 83 21.18 7.18 10.34
CA GLY A 83 21.82 8.49 10.21
C GLY A 83 21.42 9.30 8.97
N GLN A 84 20.60 8.75 8.07
CA GLN A 84 19.99 9.47 6.95
C GLN A 84 18.58 9.95 7.31
N LYS A 85 18.10 10.95 6.55
CA LYS A 85 16.72 11.45 6.67
C LYS A 85 16.05 11.38 5.31
N VAL A 86 14.87 10.78 5.29
CA VAL A 86 13.92 10.94 4.19
C VAL A 86 12.85 11.93 4.60
N ARG A 87 12.52 12.88 3.73
CA ARG A 87 11.48 13.87 3.98
C ARG A 87 10.36 13.76 2.96
N ILE A 88 9.15 13.53 3.45
CA ILE A 88 7.92 13.50 2.67
C ILE A 88 7.24 14.85 2.87
N LYS A 89 7.23 15.67 1.82
CA LYS A 89 6.63 17.00 1.80
C LYS A 89 5.31 16.97 1.06
N GLY A 90 4.40 17.83 1.46
CA GLY A 90 3.07 17.87 0.90
C GLY A 90 2.08 18.55 1.83
N ARG A 91 0.81 18.31 1.54
CA ARG A 91 -0.34 18.90 2.22
C ARG A 91 -1.25 17.80 2.76
N ASN A 92 -1.87 18.09 3.90
CA ASN A 92 -2.75 17.17 4.61
C ASN A 92 -2.11 15.81 4.99
N LEU A 93 -0.79 15.77 5.16
CA LEU A 93 -0.03 14.53 5.41
C LEU A 93 -0.40 13.78 6.71
N ASN A 94 -1.02 14.48 7.66
CA ASN A 94 -1.53 13.89 8.90
C ASN A 94 -3.06 13.98 9.01
N ALA A 95 -3.75 14.32 7.91
CA ALA A 95 -5.21 14.30 7.86
C ALA A 95 -5.72 12.87 7.72
N GLU A 96 -6.94 12.63 8.20
CA GLU A 96 -7.66 11.39 7.89
C GLU A 96 -8.22 11.46 6.47
N LEU A 97 -7.87 10.50 5.62
CA LEU A 97 -8.52 10.32 4.31
C LEU A 97 -9.89 9.67 4.47
N ARG A 98 -10.01 8.77 5.45
CA ARG A 98 -11.24 8.10 5.89
C ARG A 98 -11.03 7.66 7.36
N PRO A 99 -12.08 7.26 8.10
CA PRO A 99 -11.96 6.94 9.52
C PRO A 99 -10.80 5.98 9.81
N SER A 100 -9.90 6.37 10.71
CA SER A 100 -8.72 5.57 11.11
C SER A 100 -7.69 5.30 10.00
N VAL A 101 -7.69 6.10 8.93
CA VAL A 101 -6.70 6.02 7.84
C VAL A 101 -6.09 7.40 7.62
N SER A 102 -4.86 7.54 8.09
CA SER A 102 -3.97 8.67 7.77
C SER A 102 -2.59 8.14 7.36
N LEU A 103 -1.84 8.93 6.60
CA LEU A 103 -0.52 8.52 6.14
C LEU A 103 0.45 8.31 7.32
N PHE A 104 0.52 9.27 8.25
CA PHE A 104 1.42 9.19 9.40
C PHE A 104 1.14 7.97 10.29
N GLU A 105 -0.14 7.72 10.62
CA GLU A 105 -0.54 6.53 11.37
C GLU A 105 -0.25 5.24 10.58
N GLY A 106 -0.48 5.28 9.27
CA GLY A 106 -0.18 4.18 8.37
C GLY A 106 1.30 3.80 8.36
N ILE A 107 2.19 4.79 8.29
CA ILE A 107 3.63 4.56 8.36
C ILE A 107 4.02 3.97 9.71
N THR A 108 3.58 4.58 10.82
CA THR A 108 3.94 4.11 12.17
C THR A 108 3.40 2.71 12.51
N ARG A 109 2.34 2.27 11.83
CA ARG A 109 1.76 0.92 11.97
C ARG A 109 2.17 -0.06 10.87
N HIS A 110 3.08 0.33 9.99
CA HIS A 110 3.56 -0.45 8.85
C HIS A 110 2.39 -0.94 7.95
N ARG A 111 1.40 -0.07 7.74
CA ARG A 111 0.21 -0.32 6.89
C ARG A 111 0.39 0.19 5.48
N VAL A 112 1.42 0.98 5.24
CA VAL A 112 1.66 1.69 3.98
C VAL A 112 2.78 0.98 3.22
N PRO A 113 2.48 0.18 2.19
CA PRO A 113 3.52 -0.48 1.42
C PRO A 113 4.25 0.47 0.46
N TRP A 114 3.60 1.57 0.06
CA TRP A 114 4.18 2.56 -0.85
C TRP A 114 3.59 3.96 -0.65
N ILE A 115 4.39 4.98 -0.99
CA ILE A 115 4.03 6.41 -1.05
C ILE A 115 4.51 6.94 -2.40
N ARG A 116 3.70 7.76 -3.08
CA ARG A 116 4.05 8.35 -4.37
C ARG A 116 3.92 9.87 -4.37
N GLU A 117 4.87 10.54 -5.00
CA GLU A 117 4.70 11.93 -5.40
C GLU A 117 3.51 12.07 -6.35
N ALA A 118 2.77 13.17 -6.21
CA ALA A 118 1.75 13.56 -7.14
C ALA A 118 2.39 13.95 -8.48
N ASP A 119 1.79 13.45 -9.57
CA ASP A 119 2.10 13.97 -10.89
C ASP A 119 1.47 15.36 -11.08
N ARG A 120 1.82 16.02 -12.18
CA ARG A 120 1.31 17.36 -12.46
C ARG A 120 -0.21 17.41 -12.56
N SER A 121 -0.84 16.36 -13.08
CA SER A 121 -2.29 16.32 -13.26
C SER A 121 -3.00 16.24 -11.90
N THR A 122 -2.58 15.31 -11.04
CA THR A 122 -3.11 15.11 -9.68
C THR A 122 -2.94 16.36 -8.83
N ALA A 123 -1.76 17.01 -8.91
CA ALA A 123 -1.50 18.24 -8.14
C ALA A 123 -2.43 19.41 -8.53
N LEU A 124 -2.86 19.48 -9.80
CA LEU A 124 -3.76 20.54 -10.29
C LEU A 124 -5.23 20.28 -9.98
N THR A 125 -5.63 19.02 -9.83
CA THR A 125 -7.03 18.63 -9.60
C THR A 125 -7.35 18.39 -8.13
N ALA A 126 -6.34 18.29 -7.26
CA ALA A 126 -6.51 18.05 -5.84
C ALA A 126 -7.25 19.21 -5.14
N GLY A 127 -8.33 18.89 -4.45
CA GLY A 127 -9.06 19.81 -3.58
C GLY A 127 -8.28 20.14 -2.32
N ASP A 128 -8.59 21.26 -1.66
CA ASP A 128 -7.82 21.80 -0.53
C ASP A 128 -7.61 20.83 0.64
N ASN A 129 -8.54 19.89 0.84
CA ASN A 129 -8.48 18.89 1.90
C ASN A 129 -7.85 17.55 1.45
N ASP A 130 -7.51 17.41 0.18
CA ASP A 130 -6.90 16.19 -0.34
C ASP A 130 -5.46 16.06 0.16
N THR A 131 -5.07 14.83 0.49
CA THR A 131 -3.67 14.52 0.79
C THR A 131 -2.88 14.46 -0.51
N VAL A 132 -1.82 15.26 -0.59
CA VAL A 132 -0.96 15.35 -1.77
C VAL A 132 0.49 15.28 -1.32
N ILE A 133 1.28 14.44 -1.98
CA ILE A 133 2.73 14.36 -1.77
C ILE A 133 3.41 15.17 -2.87
N ASP A 134 3.97 16.32 -2.53
CA ASP A 134 4.59 17.21 -3.52
C ASP A 134 6.02 16.76 -3.87
N ALA A 135 6.74 16.28 -2.85
CA ALA A 135 8.12 15.85 -2.96
C ALA A 135 8.49 14.79 -1.91
N ILE A 136 9.36 13.85 -2.30
CA ILE A 136 10.03 12.91 -1.41
C ILE A 136 11.54 13.12 -1.57
N GLU A 137 12.20 13.59 -0.52
CA GLU A 137 13.62 13.92 -0.54
C GLU A 137 14.40 12.85 0.25
N TRP A 138 15.44 12.31 -0.37
CA TRP A 138 16.41 11.36 0.15
C TRP A 138 17.74 11.60 -0.55
#